data_AF-A0A1F5TQA6-F1
#
_entry.id   AF-A0A1F5TQA6-F1
#
_cell.length_a   1.000
_cell.length_b   1.000
_cell.length_c   1.000
_cell.angle_alpha   90.00
_cell.angle_beta   90.00
_cell.angle_gamma   90.00
#
_symmetry.space_group_name_H-M   'P 1'
#
loop_
_entity.id
_entity.type
_entity.pdbx_description
1 polymer ?
#
loop_
_entity_poly.entity_id
_entity_poly.type
_entity_poly.pdbx_seq_one_letter_code
_entity_poly.pdbx_strand_id
1 'polypeptide(L)'
;MYDNLQKINLTEYLNKCCGGTNWVKESWLVFLDSYVGLLSKENTNILKLKINNNLNHYQINDIVNEIMIACVYHPEANFFKENNKKTFDLFDKNLNLKIEVKTLNEGDDEKERHKQDKFICISKCLNVLEEKNEKQQTKKIIYKKCTDHLTKASSQINNKGKIYLIYDYNTLTSENIGTKKEPRFTRTHRSALSKDDIKNEINNFLNNFSKNHPQITVEAIYFGDLRDKVINSK
;
A
#
# COMPACT_ATOMS: atom_id res chain seq x y z
N MET A 1 -6.95 8.28 23.29
CA MET A 1 -7.59 7.48 22.22
C MET A 1 -6.87 7.79 20.91
N TYR A 2 -5.95 6.92 20.46
CA TYR A 2 -5.03 7.20 19.34
C TYR A 2 -4.49 8.64 19.31
N ASP A 3 -4.08 9.17 20.48
CA ASP A 3 -3.87 10.61 20.66
C ASP A 3 -2.65 11.11 19.86
N ASN A 4 -1.66 10.25 19.63
CA ASN A 4 -0.46 10.60 18.88
C ASN A 4 -0.72 10.57 17.37
N LEU A 5 -1.51 9.61 16.89
CA LEU A 5 -1.99 9.59 15.50
C LEU A 5 -2.88 10.80 15.20
N GLN A 6 -3.76 11.18 16.13
CA GLN A 6 -4.55 12.42 16.00
C GLN A 6 -3.66 13.66 15.96
N LYS A 7 -2.60 13.72 16.78
CA LYS A 7 -1.64 14.84 16.77
C LYS A 7 -0.94 14.99 15.41
N ILE A 8 -0.80 13.94 14.59
CA ILE A 8 -0.23 14.04 13.23
C ILE A 8 -1.30 14.18 12.14
N ASN A 9 -2.50 14.68 12.48
CA ASN A 9 -3.63 14.93 11.57
C ASN A 9 -4.31 13.67 10.99
N LEU A 10 -4.17 12.48 11.60
CA LEU A 10 -4.88 11.27 11.14
C LEU A 10 -6.33 11.17 11.65
N THR A 11 -6.88 12.19 12.31
CA THR A 11 -8.24 12.13 12.89
C THR A 11 -9.30 11.70 11.89
N GLU A 12 -9.33 12.29 10.68
CA GLU A 12 -10.32 11.94 9.67
C GLU A 12 -10.13 10.52 9.14
N TYR A 13 -8.88 10.10 8.95
CA TYR A 13 -8.55 8.72 8.57
C TYR A 13 -9.05 7.73 9.63
N LEU A 14 -8.76 7.99 10.91
CA LEU A 14 -9.20 7.14 12.02
C LEU A 14 -10.73 7.06 12.08
N ASN A 15 -11.43 8.17 11.87
CA ASN A 15 -12.90 8.19 11.85
C ASN A 15 -13.46 7.32 10.71
N LYS A 16 -12.88 7.42 9.51
CA LYS A 16 -13.28 6.62 8.33
C LYS A 16 -12.93 5.14 8.50
N CYS A 17 -11.71 4.83 8.93
CA CYS A 17 -11.24 3.45 9.09
C CYS A 17 -11.91 2.72 10.25
N CYS A 18 -12.30 3.42 11.32
CA CYS A 18 -12.91 2.82 12.50
C CYS A 18 -14.44 3.00 12.57
N GLY A 19 -15.09 3.39 11.46
CA GLY A 19 -16.55 3.36 11.33
C GLY A 19 -17.33 4.38 12.18
N GLY A 20 -16.68 5.38 12.76
CA GLY A 20 -17.33 6.43 13.55
C GLY A 20 -17.93 5.94 14.88
N THR A 21 -17.42 6.47 15.99
CA THR A 21 -17.97 6.40 17.37
C THR A 21 -18.11 5.05 18.08
N ASN A 22 -18.12 3.89 17.39
CA ASN A 22 -18.05 2.57 18.02
C ASN A 22 -16.65 1.96 17.86
N TRP A 23 -15.75 2.35 18.76
CA TRP A 23 -14.32 2.03 18.77
C TRP A 23 -14.08 0.53 18.96
N VAL A 24 -14.01 -0.24 17.87
CA VAL A 24 -13.18 -1.45 17.89
C VAL A 24 -11.73 -0.99 17.93
N LYS A 25 -11.08 -1.18 19.07
CA LYS A 25 -9.63 -0.94 19.18
C LYS A 25 -8.92 -1.98 18.33
N GLU A 26 -8.56 -1.60 17.12
CA GLU A 26 -7.64 -2.33 16.27
C GLU A 26 -6.26 -2.36 16.91
N SER A 27 -5.76 -3.55 17.27
CA SER A 27 -4.47 -3.68 17.97
C SER A 27 -3.34 -2.99 17.22
N TRP A 28 -3.25 -3.14 15.91
CA TRP A 28 -2.17 -2.53 15.12
C TRP A 28 -2.17 -0.99 15.20
N LEU A 29 -3.34 -0.34 15.33
CA LEU A 29 -3.41 1.12 15.52
C LEU A 29 -2.92 1.54 16.91
N VAL A 30 -3.11 0.70 17.94
CA VAL A 30 -2.59 0.97 19.29
C VAL A 30 -1.06 0.97 19.30
N PHE A 31 -0.45 -0.01 18.65
CA PHE A 31 1.01 -0.09 18.50
C PHE A 31 1.55 1.04 17.64
N LEU A 32 0.89 1.34 16.51
CA LEU A 32 1.28 2.45 15.65
C LEU A 32 1.20 3.81 16.38
N ASP A 33 0.16 4.02 17.20
CA ASP A 33 0.02 5.22 18.03
C ASP A 33 1.11 5.34 19.09
N SER A 34 1.51 4.21 19.68
CA SER A 34 2.62 4.16 20.63
C SER A 34 3.94 4.52 19.96
N TYR A 35 4.21 3.96 18.78
CA TYR A 35 5.38 4.32 17.96
C TYR A 35 5.42 5.81 17.60
N VAL A 36 4.30 6.37 17.13
CA VAL A 36 4.22 7.81 16.80
C VAL A 36 4.47 8.68 18.04
N GLY A 37 4.08 8.20 19.24
CA GLY A 37 4.38 8.86 20.51
C GLY A 37 5.86 8.92 20.89
N LEU A 38 6.70 8.04 20.31
CA LEU A 38 8.15 7.97 20.55
C LEU A 38 8.96 8.76 19.51
N LEU A 39 8.32 9.24 18.43
CA LEU A 39 9.01 9.97 17.38
C LEU A 39 9.58 11.31 17.89
N SER A 40 10.69 11.72 17.30
CA SER A 40 11.25 13.05 17.54
C SER A 40 10.26 14.14 17.14
N LYS A 41 10.40 15.33 17.74
CA LYS A 41 9.60 16.51 17.37
C LYS A 41 9.73 16.85 15.88
N GLU A 42 10.90 16.64 15.29
CA GLU A 42 11.15 16.83 13.87
C GLU A 42 10.35 15.86 13.01
N ASN A 43 10.44 14.54 13.26
CA ASN A 43 9.67 13.53 12.53
C ASN A 43 8.16 13.75 12.67
N THR A 44 7.70 14.11 13.87
CA THR A 44 6.29 14.45 14.13
C THR A 44 5.84 15.63 13.26
N ASN A 45 6.66 16.68 13.15
CA ASN A 45 6.35 17.84 12.31
C ASN A 45 6.37 17.48 10.82
N ILE A 46 7.30 16.63 10.37
CA ILE A 46 7.35 16.16 8.98
C ILE A 46 6.09 15.36 8.64
N LEU A 47 5.66 14.45 9.51
CA LEU A 47 4.42 13.67 9.31
C LEU A 47 3.19 14.59 9.25
N LYS A 48 3.07 15.58 10.14
CA LYS A 48 2.02 16.60 10.06
C LYS A 48 2.03 17.35 8.73
N LEU A 49 3.21 17.66 8.20
CA LEU A 49 3.36 18.37 6.94
C LEU A 49 3.06 17.47 5.73
N LYS A 50 3.33 16.17 5.82
CA LYS A 50 2.89 15.18 4.82
C LYS A 50 1.36 15.07 4.83
N ILE A 51 0.76 14.87 6.00
CA ILE A 51 -0.69 14.69 6.20
C ILE A 51 -1.39 16.06 6.27
N ASN A 52 -1.57 16.67 5.10
CA ASN A 52 -2.32 17.91 4.95
C ASN A 52 -3.78 17.65 4.51
N ASN A 53 -4.64 18.64 4.71
CA ASN A 53 -6.10 18.53 4.49
C ASN A 53 -6.51 18.31 3.02
N ASN A 54 -5.59 18.38 2.05
CA ASN A 54 -5.89 18.22 0.62
C ASN A 54 -5.61 16.80 0.10
N LEU A 55 -5.17 15.88 0.97
CA LEU A 55 -4.89 14.50 0.57
C LEU A 55 -6.17 13.67 0.46
N ASN A 56 -6.24 12.84 -0.57
CA ASN A 56 -7.26 11.79 -0.62
C ASN A 56 -6.90 10.64 0.33
N HIS A 57 -7.85 9.74 0.59
CA HIS A 57 -7.63 8.66 1.57
C HIS A 57 -6.58 7.63 1.13
N TYR A 58 -6.29 7.50 -0.17
CA TYR A 58 -5.21 6.61 -0.65
C TYR A 58 -3.85 7.19 -0.34
N GLN A 59 -3.66 8.48 -0.58
CA GLN A 59 -2.44 9.20 -0.22
C GLN A 59 -2.21 9.16 1.29
N ILE A 60 -3.27 9.31 2.10
CA ILE A 60 -3.17 9.16 3.55
C ILE A 60 -2.82 7.71 3.91
N ASN A 61 -3.41 6.72 3.25
CA ASN A 61 -3.08 5.31 3.49
C ASN A 61 -1.64 4.96 3.09
N ASP A 62 -1.10 5.57 2.04
CA ASP A 62 0.32 5.44 1.67
C ASP A 62 1.23 6.00 2.78
N ILE A 63 0.88 7.15 3.37
CA ILE A 63 1.62 7.69 4.52
C ILE A 63 1.49 6.78 5.74
N VAL A 64 0.32 6.20 6.01
CA VAL A 64 0.16 5.21 7.09
C VAL A 64 1.05 4.00 6.86
N ASN A 65 1.12 3.51 5.63
CA ASN A 65 2.04 2.44 5.21
C ASN A 65 3.51 2.79 5.46
N GLU A 66 3.93 4.03 5.17
CA GLU A 66 5.28 4.50 5.50
C GLU A 66 5.55 4.43 7.02
N ILE A 67 4.60 4.89 7.84
CA ILE A 67 4.72 4.86 9.31
C ILE A 67 4.81 3.40 9.79
N MET A 68 4.02 2.49 9.22
CA MET A 68 4.08 1.06 9.55
C MET A 68 5.43 0.44 9.18
N ILE A 69 5.99 0.77 8.01
CA ILE A 69 7.33 0.30 7.61
C ILE A 69 8.40 0.82 8.55
N ALA A 70 8.36 2.10 8.90
CA ALA A 70 9.28 2.68 9.87
C ALA A 70 9.15 1.96 11.22
N CYS A 71 7.92 1.80 11.73
CA CYS A 71 7.64 1.11 12.99
C CYS A 71 8.21 -0.33 13.05
N VAL A 72 8.04 -1.11 11.98
CA VAL A 72 8.41 -2.54 11.97
C VAL A 72 9.90 -2.75 11.69
N TYR A 73 10.46 -1.99 10.75
CA TYR A 73 11.77 -2.32 10.17
C TYR A 73 12.84 -1.26 10.43
N HIS A 74 12.43 0.00 10.62
CA HIS A 74 13.35 1.14 10.69
C HIS A 74 12.88 2.15 11.75
N PRO A 75 12.76 1.74 13.03
CA PRO A 75 12.10 2.57 14.05
C PRO A 75 12.82 3.91 14.27
N GLU A 76 14.13 3.96 14.00
CA GLU A 76 14.98 5.15 14.12
C GLU A 76 15.14 5.96 12.82
N ALA A 77 14.45 5.56 11.74
CA ALA A 77 14.50 6.31 10.48
C ALA A 77 13.86 7.70 10.60
N ASN A 78 14.38 8.62 9.81
CA ASN A 78 13.81 9.96 9.68
C ASN A 78 12.85 9.97 8.48
N PHE A 79 11.70 10.60 8.66
CA PHE A 79 10.74 10.81 7.58
C PHE A 79 11.18 11.99 6.72
N PHE A 80 10.88 11.94 5.42
CA PHE A 80 11.19 13.01 4.47
C PHE A 80 9.96 13.43 3.70
N LYS A 81 9.72 14.74 3.62
CA LYS A 81 8.65 15.30 2.79
C LYS A 81 9.17 15.63 1.40
N GLU A 82 8.39 15.30 0.36
CA GLU A 82 8.62 15.80 -1.00
C GLU A 82 8.52 17.34 -1.01
N ASN A 83 9.66 18.03 -1.06
CA ASN A 83 9.73 19.49 -1.20
C ASN A 83 10.08 19.82 -2.66
N ASN A 84 9.07 19.88 -3.53
CA ASN A 84 9.15 20.20 -4.99
C ASN A 84 10.08 19.32 -5.85
N LYS A 85 10.93 18.48 -5.25
CA LYS A 85 11.67 17.38 -5.88
C LYS A 85 11.24 16.08 -5.23
N LYS A 86 10.97 15.07 -6.06
CA LYS A 86 10.68 13.71 -5.60
C LYS A 86 11.88 13.20 -4.81
N THR A 87 11.66 12.86 -3.54
CA THR A 87 12.68 12.32 -2.62
C THR A 87 12.20 10.96 -2.12
N PHE A 88 13.10 10.22 -1.49
CA PHE A 88 12.77 9.00 -0.78
C PHE A 88 11.92 9.28 0.47
N ASP A 89 11.11 8.33 0.92
CA ASP A 89 10.23 8.49 2.08
C ASP A 89 10.95 8.50 3.42
N LEU A 90 11.92 7.60 3.60
CA LEU A 90 12.63 7.41 4.87
C LEU A 90 14.15 7.36 4.67
N PHE A 91 14.89 7.85 5.66
CA PHE A 91 16.34 7.63 5.77
C PHE A 91 16.69 7.02 7.12
N ASP A 92 17.22 5.80 7.08
CA ASP A 92 17.79 5.13 8.22
C ASP A 92 19.27 5.54 8.34
N LYS A 93 19.57 6.39 9.33
CA LYS A 93 20.92 6.93 9.56
C LYS A 93 21.89 5.84 9.99
N ASN A 94 21.44 4.85 10.75
CA ASN A 94 22.30 3.79 11.27
C ASN A 94 22.79 2.87 10.17
N LEU A 95 21.92 2.60 9.19
CA LEU A 95 22.24 1.79 8.01
C LEU A 95 22.77 2.63 6.83
N ASN A 96 22.76 3.96 6.95
CA ASN A 96 22.98 4.89 5.85
C ASN A 96 22.15 4.51 4.60
N LEU A 97 20.85 4.26 4.82
CA LEU A 97 19.96 3.61 3.86
C LEU A 97 18.79 4.54 3.50
N LYS A 98 18.65 4.82 2.21
CA LYS A 98 17.46 5.47 1.63
C LYS A 98 16.38 4.43 1.38
N ILE A 99 15.17 4.74 1.80
CA ILE A 99 14.05 3.81 1.75
C ILE A 99 12.87 4.48 1.08
N GLU A 100 12.26 3.79 0.13
CA GLU A 100 11.00 4.19 -0.50
C GLU A 100 9.91 3.17 -0.20
N VAL A 101 8.70 3.65 0.07
CA VAL A 101 7.53 2.80 0.27
C VAL A 101 6.53 3.03 -0.86
N LYS A 102 6.15 1.95 -1.55
CA LYS A 102 5.14 1.99 -2.61
C LYS A 102 4.03 1.02 -2.30
N THR A 103 2.79 1.43 -2.56
CA THR A 103 1.64 0.53 -2.48
C THR A 103 1.14 0.18 -3.88
N LEU A 104 0.99 -1.12 -4.17
CA LEU A 104 0.34 -1.63 -5.38
C LEU A 104 -1.19 -1.62 -5.18
N ASN A 105 -1.77 -0.43 -5.00
CA ASN A 105 -3.22 -0.25 -4.90
C ASN A 105 -3.85 0.05 -6.28
N GLU A 106 -5.17 0.02 -6.35
CA GLU A 106 -5.92 0.70 -7.43
C GLU A 106 -5.56 2.19 -7.49
N GLY A 107 -5.25 2.70 -8.68
CA GLY A 107 -5.04 4.14 -8.92
C GLY A 107 -6.35 4.93 -8.93
N ASP A 108 -6.26 6.27 -8.85
CA ASP A 108 -7.43 7.16 -8.92
C ASP A 108 -8.18 7.04 -10.27
N ASP A 109 -7.45 6.91 -11.37
CA ASP A 109 -8.03 6.70 -12.72
C ASP A 109 -8.80 5.38 -12.85
N GLU A 110 -8.34 4.31 -12.16
CA GLU A 110 -9.03 3.02 -12.14
C GLU A 110 -10.35 3.15 -11.38
N LYS A 111 -10.37 3.98 -10.32
CA LYS A 111 -11.58 4.23 -9.52
C LYS A 111 -12.59 5.14 -10.19
N GLU A 112 -12.15 6.12 -10.96
CA GLU A 112 -13.09 6.95 -11.74
C GLU A 112 -13.82 6.11 -12.79
N ARG A 113 -13.12 5.17 -13.44
CA ARG A 113 -13.73 4.14 -14.30
C ARG A 113 -14.72 3.27 -13.52
N HIS A 114 -14.35 2.83 -12.32
CA HIS A 114 -15.20 2.07 -11.40
C HIS A 114 -16.40 2.83 -10.80
N LYS A 115 -16.38 4.16 -10.76
CA LYS A 115 -17.51 4.99 -10.30
C LYS A 115 -18.54 5.20 -11.43
N GLN A 116 -18.09 5.27 -12.67
CA GLN A 116 -18.95 5.43 -13.84
C GLN A 116 -19.62 4.10 -14.23
N ASP A 117 -18.89 2.99 -14.08
CA ASP A 117 -19.43 1.64 -14.24
C ASP A 117 -20.01 1.14 -12.92
N LYS A 118 -21.35 1.07 -12.80
CA LYS A 118 -21.99 0.45 -11.64
C LYS A 118 -21.49 -0.99 -11.50
N PHE A 119 -20.64 -1.25 -10.51
CA PHE A 119 -20.21 -2.59 -10.15
C PHE A 119 -21.43 -3.48 -9.93
N ILE A 120 -21.58 -4.45 -10.81
CA ILE A 120 -22.41 -5.61 -10.58
C ILE A 120 -21.42 -6.75 -10.45
N CYS A 121 -21.40 -7.39 -9.28
CA CYS A 121 -20.63 -8.61 -9.10
C CYS A 121 -21.26 -9.69 -9.99
N ILE A 122 -20.69 -9.93 -11.17
CA ILE A 122 -21.19 -10.98 -12.07
C ILE A 122 -20.57 -12.29 -11.58
N SER A 123 -21.35 -13.08 -10.84
CA SER A 123 -20.99 -14.47 -10.56
C SER A 123 -21.26 -15.34 -11.80
N LYS A 124 -20.50 -15.14 -12.87
CA LYS A 124 -20.46 -16.13 -13.95
C LYS A 124 -19.28 -17.05 -13.64
N CYS A 125 -19.52 -18.34 -13.52
CA CYS A 125 -18.43 -19.32 -13.60
C CYS A 125 -17.77 -19.11 -14.97
N LEU A 126 -16.57 -18.55 -14.99
CA LEU A 126 -15.81 -18.35 -16.22
C LEU A 126 -15.58 -19.73 -16.84
N ASN A 127 -15.75 -19.83 -18.15
CA ASN A 127 -15.26 -21.01 -18.86
C ASN A 127 -13.73 -21.02 -18.88
N VAL A 128 -13.12 -22.16 -19.23
CA VAL A 128 -11.66 -22.35 -19.19
C VAL A 128 -10.89 -21.28 -20.00
N LEU A 129 -11.46 -20.82 -21.12
CA LEU A 129 -10.84 -19.80 -21.98
C LEU A 129 -10.97 -18.40 -21.35
N GLU A 130 -12.13 -18.07 -20.81
CA GLU A 130 -12.39 -16.82 -20.07
C GLU A 130 -11.45 -16.72 -18.85
N GLU A 131 -11.33 -17.79 -18.06
CA GLU A 131 -10.43 -17.84 -16.90
C GLU A 131 -8.96 -17.67 -17.31
N LYS A 132 -8.52 -18.33 -18.40
CA LYS A 132 -7.16 -18.17 -18.93
C LYS A 132 -6.88 -16.74 -19.36
N ASN A 133 -7.84 -16.09 -20.02
CA ASN A 133 -7.70 -14.71 -20.49
C ASN A 133 -7.64 -13.73 -19.30
N GLU A 134 -8.51 -13.90 -18.30
CA GLU A 134 -8.46 -13.07 -17.08
C GLU A 134 -7.14 -13.23 -16.35
N LYS A 135 -6.64 -14.46 -16.14
CA LYS A 135 -5.31 -14.70 -15.55
C LYS A 135 -4.22 -13.95 -16.32
N GLN A 136 -4.25 -13.98 -17.65
CA GLN A 136 -3.26 -13.25 -18.47
C GLN A 136 -3.38 -11.73 -18.33
N GLN A 137 -4.59 -11.19 -18.28
CA GLN A 137 -4.83 -9.76 -18.05
C GLN A 137 -4.34 -9.34 -16.67
N THR A 138 -4.67 -10.08 -15.60
CA THR A 138 -4.21 -9.81 -14.25
C THR A 138 -2.68 -9.79 -14.16
N LYS A 139 -1.99 -10.74 -14.80
CA LYS A 139 -0.51 -10.73 -14.86
C LYS A 139 0.04 -9.46 -15.52
N LYS A 140 -0.59 -8.99 -16.60
CA LYS A 140 -0.18 -7.73 -17.27
C LYS A 140 -0.37 -6.51 -16.36
N ILE A 141 -1.46 -6.45 -15.60
CA ILE A 141 -1.71 -5.37 -14.63
C ILE A 141 -0.64 -5.37 -13.54
N ILE A 142 -0.37 -6.52 -12.93
CA ILE A 142 0.67 -6.68 -11.90
C ILE A 142 2.02 -6.21 -12.47
N TYR A 143 2.39 -6.70 -13.65
CA TYR A 143 3.65 -6.31 -14.31
C TYR A 143 3.74 -4.80 -14.51
N LYS A 144 2.68 -4.17 -15.04
CA LYS A 144 2.64 -2.72 -15.27
C LYS A 144 2.79 -1.94 -13.96
N LYS A 145 1.98 -2.25 -12.94
CA LYS A 145 2.03 -1.57 -11.64
C LYS A 145 3.41 -1.73 -10.98
N CYS A 146 3.96 -2.93 -10.95
CA CYS A 146 5.30 -3.17 -10.42
C CYS A 146 6.35 -2.34 -11.17
N THR A 147 6.31 -2.33 -12.51
CA THR A 147 7.24 -1.55 -13.34
C THR A 147 7.17 -0.07 -13.01
N ASP A 148 5.95 0.51 -13.03
CA ASP A 148 5.74 1.95 -12.81
C ASP A 148 6.19 2.37 -11.40
N HIS A 149 5.77 1.63 -10.37
CA HIS A 149 6.10 1.94 -8.99
C HIS A 149 7.59 1.76 -8.69
N LEU A 150 8.21 0.68 -9.17
CA LEU A 150 9.64 0.41 -8.93
C LEU A 150 10.54 1.35 -9.71
N THR A 151 10.17 1.73 -10.94
CA THR A 151 10.93 2.73 -11.72
C THR A 151 10.90 4.07 -11.01
N LYS A 152 9.72 4.50 -10.55
CA LYS A 152 9.56 5.75 -9.78
C LYS A 152 10.36 5.68 -8.47
N ALA A 153 10.22 4.61 -7.70
CA ALA A 153 10.93 4.42 -6.44
C ALA A 153 12.45 4.38 -6.62
N SER A 154 12.94 3.65 -7.62
CA SER A 154 14.37 3.59 -7.98
C SER A 154 14.94 4.98 -8.23
N SER A 155 14.20 5.85 -8.93
CA SER A 155 14.62 7.22 -9.17
C SER A 155 14.69 8.06 -7.89
N GLN A 156 13.75 7.88 -6.96
CA GLN A 156 13.68 8.60 -5.67
C GLN A 156 14.83 8.23 -4.72
N ILE A 157 15.29 6.98 -4.75
CA ILE A 157 16.45 6.51 -3.98
C ILE A 157 17.78 6.68 -4.74
N ASN A 158 17.79 7.34 -5.90
CA ASN A 158 18.97 7.48 -6.78
C ASN A 158 19.63 6.14 -7.12
N ASN A 159 18.81 5.12 -7.43
CA ASN A 159 19.21 3.76 -7.78
C ASN A 159 20.05 3.02 -6.71
N LYS A 160 20.00 3.46 -5.45
CA LYS A 160 20.70 2.80 -4.33
C LYS A 160 19.89 2.93 -3.04
N GLY A 161 19.46 1.80 -2.47
CA GLY A 161 18.65 1.80 -1.25
C GLY A 161 17.72 0.61 -1.14
N LYS A 162 16.65 0.78 -0.38
CA LYS A 162 15.61 -0.25 -0.18
C LYS A 162 14.25 0.26 -0.67
N ILE A 163 13.48 -0.63 -1.30
CA ILE A 163 12.10 -0.37 -1.69
C ILE A 163 11.21 -1.37 -0.97
N TYR A 164 10.20 -0.89 -0.25
CA TYR A 164 9.12 -1.71 0.25
C TYR A 164 7.92 -1.60 -0.68
N LEU A 165 7.42 -2.74 -1.16
CA LEU A 165 6.29 -2.83 -2.07
C LEU A 165 5.11 -3.48 -1.35
N ILE A 166 4.20 -2.67 -0.84
CA ILE A 166 3.03 -3.14 -0.08
C ILE A 166 1.91 -3.47 -1.06
N TYR A 167 1.24 -4.60 -0.87
CA TYR A 167 0.15 -5.01 -1.75
C TYR A 167 -0.99 -5.66 -0.97
N ASP A 168 -2.20 -5.57 -1.53
CA ASP A 168 -3.36 -6.33 -1.05
C ASP A 168 -3.99 -7.07 -2.23
N TYR A 169 -4.13 -8.38 -2.09
CA TYR A 169 -4.71 -9.26 -3.10
C TYR A 169 -6.09 -8.81 -3.60
N ASN A 170 -6.90 -8.18 -2.74
CA ASN A 170 -8.26 -7.80 -3.08
C ASN A 170 -8.33 -6.53 -3.92
N THR A 171 -7.35 -5.64 -3.81
CA THR A 171 -7.33 -4.31 -4.45
C THR A 171 -6.31 -4.22 -5.58
N LEU A 172 -5.44 -5.22 -5.71
CA LEU A 172 -4.42 -5.27 -6.76
C LEU A 172 -5.04 -5.51 -8.16
N THR A 173 -6.15 -6.24 -8.21
CA THR A 173 -6.69 -6.85 -9.44
C THR A 173 -8.15 -6.50 -9.72
N SER A 174 -8.75 -5.61 -8.94
CA SER A 174 -10.10 -5.14 -9.21
C SER A 174 -10.05 -4.28 -10.47
N GLU A 175 -10.34 -4.89 -11.62
CA GLU A 175 -10.73 -4.23 -12.85
C GLU A 175 -12.17 -4.66 -13.20
N ASN A 176 -12.92 -3.73 -13.78
CA ASN A 176 -14.27 -3.87 -14.32
C ASN A 176 -14.53 -5.21 -15.04
N ILE A 177 -15.46 -6.02 -14.50
CA ILE A 177 -16.16 -7.06 -15.25
C ILE A 177 -17.57 -6.52 -15.56
N GLY A 178 -17.83 -6.22 -16.82
CA GLY A 178 -19.02 -5.49 -17.27
C GLY A 178 -20.33 -6.28 -17.36
N THR A 179 -21.38 -5.66 -16.77
CA THR A 179 -22.83 -5.66 -17.08
C THR A 179 -23.66 -6.96 -17.17
N LYS A 180 -24.59 -7.15 -16.22
CA LYS A 180 -26.06 -7.18 -16.44
C LYS A 180 -26.81 -7.19 -15.10
N LYS A 181 -27.92 -6.43 -15.07
CA LYS A 181 -28.80 -6.19 -13.92
C LYS A 181 -29.30 -7.50 -13.27
N GLU A 182 -28.93 -7.80 -12.03
CA GLU A 182 -29.78 -8.52 -11.04
C GLU A 182 -29.29 -8.26 -9.59
N PRO A 183 -30.18 -8.34 -8.56
CA PRO A 183 -29.86 -7.89 -7.21
C PRO A 183 -29.46 -9.02 -6.24
N ARG A 184 -28.56 -8.64 -5.31
CA ARG A 184 -28.28 -9.26 -3.98
C ARG A 184 -27.78 -10.70 -3.94
N PHE A 185 -26.46 -10.88 -4.02
CA PHE A 185 -25.74 -11.92 -3.25
C PHE A 185 -24.34 -11.44 -2.84
N THR A 186 -23.98 -11.68 -1.58
CA THR A 186 -22.65 -11.43 -1.00
C THR A 186 -21.67 -12.49 -1.48
N ARG A 187 -20.73 -12.12 -2.36
CA ARG A 187 -19.44 -12.81 -2.56
C ARG A 187 -18.49 -11.92 -3.37
N THR A 188 -17.32 -11.66 -2.81
CA THR A 188 -16.23 -10.88 -3.40
C THR A 188 -15.76 -11.49 -4.73
N HIS A 189 -15.61 -10.69 -5.79
CA HIS A 189 -14.83 -11.07 -6.98
C HIS A 189 -13.46 -11.57 -6.51
N ARG A 190 -13.20 -12.86 -6.70
CA ARG A 190 -11.84 -13.39 -6.56
C ARG A 190 -11.18 -13.16 -7.90
N SER A 191 -10.04 -12.46 -7.89
CA SER A 191 -9.04 -12.56 -8.94
C SER A 191 -8.98 -13.99 -9.49
N ALA A 192 -8.89 -14.16 -10.81
CA ALA A 192 -8.65 -15.47 -11.41
C ALA A 192 -7.31 -16.09 -10.94
N LEU A 193 -6.39 -15.26 -10.44
CA LEU A 193 -5.19 -15.68 -9.72
C LEU A 193 -5.48 -15.83 -8.22
N SER A 194 -5.04 -16.95 -7.63
CA SER A 194 -5.05 -17.13 -6.18
C SER A 194 -4.09 -16.15 -5.49
N LYS A 195 -4.17 -16.07 -4.15
CA LYS A 195 -3.20 -15.29 -3.35
C LYS A 195 -1.75 -15.75 -3.62
N ASP A 196 -1.54 -17.06 -3.69
CA ASP A 196 -0.22 -17.64 -3.95
C ASP A 196 0.26 -17.33 -5.37
N ASP A 197 -0.63 -17.36 -6.36
CA ASP A 197 -0.29 -16.97 -7.73
C ASP A 197 0.15 -15.51 -7.81
N ILE A 198 -0.61 -14.58 -7.19
CA ILE A 198 -0.25 -13.16 -7.16
C ILE A 198 1.11 -12.96 -6.49
N LYS A 199 1.33 -13.60 -5.34
CA LYS A 199 2.61 -13.54 -4.62
C LYS A 199 3.76 -14.05 -5.49
N ASN A 200 3.56 -15.15 -6.20
CA ASN A 200 4.56 -15.73 -7.10
C ASN A 200 4.86 -14.80 -8.29
N GLU A 201 3.84 -14.20 -8.90
CA GLU A 201 4.01 -13.25 -10.01
C GLU A 201 4.78 -12.00 -9.57
N ILE A 202 4.45 -11.43 -8.41
CA ILE A 202 5.21 -10.31 -7.83
C ILE A 202 6.66 -10.72 -7.57
N ASN A 203 6.90 -11.85 -6.90
CA ASN A 203 8.25 -12.32 -6.58
C ASN A 203 9.10 -12.60 -7.84
N ASN A 204 8.50 -13.17 -8.88
CA ASN A 204 9.16 -13.39 -10.16
C ASN A 204 9.59 -12.06 -10.79
N PHE A 205 8.72 -11.05 -10.75
CA PHE A 205 9.05 -9.70 -11.20
C PHE A 205 10.22 -9.11 -10.39
N LEU A 206 10.12 -9.16 -9.06
CA LEU A 206 11.13 -8.60 -8.15
C LEU A 206 12.50 -9.25 -8.36
N ASN A 207 12.56 -10.56 -8.53
CA ASN A 207 13.80 -11.28 -8.79
C ASN A 207 14.49 -10.78 -10.07
N ASN A 208 13.73 -10.48 -11.12
CA ASN A 208 14.28 -9.92 -12.35
C ASN A 208 14.72 -8.46 -12.17
N PHE A 209 13.92 -7.66 -11.46
CA PHE A 209 14.27 -6.28 -11.15
C PHE A 209 15.58 -6.20 -10.34
N SER A 210 15.71 -6.97 -9.26
CA SER A 210 16.91 -6.97 -8.42
C SER A 210 18.17 -7.46 -9.14
N LYS A 211 18.04 -8.37 -10.12
CA LYS A 211 19.18 -8.76 -10.98
C LYS A 211 19.68 -7.59 -11.83
N ASN A 212 18.78 -6.75 -12.33
CA ASN A 212 19.13 -5.58 -13.14
C ASN A 212 19.54 -4.37 -12.29
N HIS A 213 19.16 -4.34 -11.02
CA HIS A 213 19.42 -3.24 -10.09
C HIS A 213 20.07 -3.76 -8.78
N PRO A 214 21.32 -4.26 -8.81
CA PRO A 214 21.94 -4.95 -7.68
C PRO A 214 22.18 -4.06 -6.45
N GLN A 215 22.14 -2.73 -6.61
CA GLN A 215 22.26 -1.76 -5.51
C GLN A 215 20.92 -1.45 -4.82
N ILE A 216 19.83 -2.07 -5.28
CA ILE A 216 18.49 -1.88 -4.76
C ILE A 216 17.96 -3.19 -4.20
N THR A 217 17.65 -3.20 -2.91
CA THR A 217 16.91 -4.30 -2.30
C THR A 217 15.42 -4.01 -2.38
N VAL A 218 14.61 -4.96 -2.83
CA VAL A 218 13.15 -4.82 -2.87
C VAL A 218 12.51 -5.89 -2.00
N GLU A 219 11.57 -5.51 -1.15
CA GLU A 219 10.78 -6.40 -0.31
C GLU A 219 9.29 -6.16 -0.56
N ALA A 220 8.58 -7.17 -1.07
CA ALA A 220 7.13 -7.11 -1.18
C ALA A 220 6.46 -7.65 0.09
N ILE A 221 5.49 -6.91 0.62
CA ILE A 221 4.81 -7.24 1.87
C ILE A 221 3.30 -7.21 1.65
N TYR A 222 2.62 -8.30 2.01
CA TYR A 222 1.17 -8.30 2.04
C TYR A 222 0.68 -7.40 3.19
N PHE A 223 -0.28 -6.52 2.90
CA PHE A 223 -0.74 -5.51 3.85
C PHE A 223 -1.28 -6.11 5.17
N GLY A 224 -1.93 -7.28 5.11
CA GLY A 224 -2.35 -8.01 6.32
C GLY A 224 -1.16 -8.41 7.19
N ASP A 225 -0.12 -8.99 6.58
CA ASP A 225 1.09 -9.40 7.30
C ASP A 225 1.83 -8.18 7.90
N LEU A 226 1.78 -7.03 7.24
CA LEU A 226 2.36 -5.80 7.78
C LEU A 226 1.66 -5.34 9.06
N ARG A 227 0.32 -5.42 9.12
CA ARG A 227 -0.45 -5.11 10.33
C ARG A 227 -0.10 -6.07 11.47
N ASP A 228 0.01 -7.36 11.18
CA ASP A 228 0.40 -8.36 12.17
C ASP A 228 1.82 -8.09 12.70
N LYS A 229 2.75 -7.68 11.83
CA LYS A 229 4.10 -7.27 12.25
C LYS A 229 4.10 -6.03 13.13
N VAL A 230 3.25 -5.03 12.87
CA VAL A 230 3.11 -3.84 13.73
C VAL A 230 2.60 -4.21 15.12
N ILE A 231 1.71 -5.21 15.24
CA ILE A 231 1.25 -5.68 16.56
C ILE A 231 2.40 -6.33 17.35
N ASN A 232 3.37 -6.91 16.65
CA ASN A 232 4.49 -7.61 17.24
C ASN A 232 5.79 -6.79 17.27
N SER A 233 5.79 -5.53 16.82
CA SER A 233 6.92 -4.64 16.97
C SER A 233 7.00 -4.19 18.44
N LYS A 234 8.18 -4.37 19.03
CA LYS A 234 8.46 -4.04 20.43
C LYS A 234 9.02 -2.63 20.54
#